data_AF-A0A9E4IR79-F1
#
_entry.id   AF-A0A9E4IR79-F1
#
_cell.length_a   1.000
_cell.length_b   1.000
_cell.length_c   1.000
_cell.angle_alpha   90.00
_cell.angle_beta   90.00
_cell.angle_gamma   90.00
#
_symmetry.space_group_name_H-M   'P 1'
#
loop_
_entity.id
_entity.type
_entity.pdbx_description
1 polymer ?
#
loop_
_entity_poly.entity_id
_entity_poly.type
_entity_poly.pdbx_seq_one_letter_code
_entity_poly.pdbx_strand_id
1 'polypeptide(L)'
;MQRPIEVMAEGLGHPEGPDMLPDGRVVFVETYTSDVKVREDGKGGSVYRYCGGGTNACIVGGDGDVYVTQNGGTVGAWKARDQVTPSIQRIRPDGTVNYVATEIEGVALNAPNDLAFGPNGSLYFTDSGEWDQVNKPDPSRIFELFPDGTGRVLQELEPVYTRRLGGVVHAGGPAAAPRRHDRAHLHAPRRPHPRRLQAGRGR
;
A
#
# COMPACT_ATOMS: atom_id res chain seq x y z
N MET A 1 -12.74 -15.67 -25.84
CA MET A 1 -13.90 -14.85 -25.42
C MET A 1 -13.36 -13.76 -24.50
N GLN A 2 -13.45 -12.48 -24.88
CA GLN A 2 -13.09 -11.40 -23.96
C GLN A 2 -14.12 -11.38 -22.82
N ARG A 3 -13.64 -11.20 -21.58
CA ARG A 3 -14.55 -10.99 -20.45
C ARG A 3 -15.29 -9.66 -20.66
N PRO A 4 -16.58 -9.56 -20.30
CA PRO A 4 -17.30 -8.30 -20.37
C PRO A 4 -16.60 -7.24 -19.50
N ILE A 5 -16.52 -6.01 -20.01
CA ILE A 5 -16.02 -4.85 -19.28
C ILE A 5 -17.22 -4.22 -18.56
N GLU A 6 -17.07 -3.96 -17.27
CA GLU A 6 -18.06 -3.27 -16.44
C GLU A 6 -17.49 -1.92 -15.97
N VAL A 7 -18.30 -0.87 -16.07
CA VAL A 7 -17.94 0.46 -15.57
C VAL A 7 -18.22 0.51 -14.06
N MET A 8 -17.17 0.70 -13.26
CA MET A 8 -17.25 0.67 -11.80
C MET A 8 -17.49 2.06 -11.18
N ALA A 9 -17.09 3.14 -11.85
CA ALA A 9 -17.29 4.52 -11.43
C ALA A 9 -17.15 5.47 -12.64
N GLU A 10 -17.86 6.60 -12.60
CA GLU A 10 -17.84 7.64 -13.64
C GLU A 10 -17.67 9.03 -13.00
N GLY A 11 -17.38 10.05 -13.82
CA GLY A 11 -17.27 11.44 -13.36
C GLY A 11 -16.01 11.74 -12.55
N LEU A 12 -14.98 10.88 -12.64
CA LEU A 12 -13.69 11.06 -11.99
C LEU A 12 -12.79 11.99 -12.83
N GLY A 13 -12.04 12.87 -12.17
CA GLY A 13 -11.12 13.81 -12.80
C GLY A 13 -9.79 13.16 -13.21
N HIS A 14 -9.06 12.57 -12.26
CA HIS A 14 -7.78 11.92 -12.51
C HIS A 14 -7.58 10.74 -11.54
N PRO A 15 -8.26 9.60 -11.78
CA PRO A 15 -8.16 8.45 -10.89
C PRO A 15 -6.91 7.61 -11.16
N GLU A 16 -6.15 7.30 -10.11
CA GLU A 16 -4.91 6.51 -10.20
C GLU A 16 -4.74 5.57 -8.99
N GLY A 17 -3.77 4.65 -9.10
CA GLY A 17 -3.35 3.75 -8.03
C GLY A 17 -4.47 2.97 -7.31
N PRO A 18 -5.35 2.23 -8.02
CA PRO A 18 -6.37 1.45 -7.35
C PRO A 18 -5.76 0.26 -6.60
N ASP A 19 -6.23 0.02 -5.39
CA ASP A 19 -5.91 -1.16 -4.57
C ASP A 19 -7.12 -1.60 -3.73
N MET A 20 -6.99 -2.71 -3.01
CA MET A 20 -8.09 -3.41 -2.37
C MET A 20 -7.98 -3.31 -0.85
N LEU A 21 -8.94 -2.64 -0.20
CA LEU A 21 -9.01 -2.54 1.26
C LEU A 21 -9.33 -3.91 1.89
N PRO A 22 -8.97 -4.16 3.16
CA PRO A 22 -9.25 -5.43 3.84
C PRO A 22 -10.74 -5.82 3.89
N ASP A 23 -11.64 -4.84 3.76
CA ASP A 23 -13.09 -5.03 3.77
C ASP A 23 -13.71 -5.28 2.37
N GLY A 24 -12.89 -5.38 1.33
CA GLY A 24 -13.36 -5.68 -0.03
C GLY A 24 -13.58 -4.45 -0.92
N ARG A 25 -13.51 -3.23 -0.37
CA ARG A 25 -13.68 -2.01 -1.16
C ARG A 25 -12.45 -1.71 -2.00
N VAL A 26 -12.65 -1.08 -3.16
CA VAL A 26 -11.54 -0.59 -3.99
C VAL A 26 -11.22 0.83 -3.58
N VAL A 27 -10.00 1.06 -3.07
CA VAL A 27 -9.47 2.39 -2.78
C VAL A 27 -8.65 2.88 -3.96
N PHE A 28 -8.68 4.17 -4.25
CA PHE A 28 -7.88 4.79 -5.31
C PHE A 28 -7.73 6.29 -5.02
N VAL A 29 -6.79 6.96 -5.65
CA VAL A 29 -6.66 8.42 -5.52
C VAL A 29 -7.48 9.14 -6.59
N GLU A 30 -7.89 10.37 -6.33
CA GLU A 30 -8.36 11.32 -7.34
C GLU A 30 -7.57 12.62 -7.22
N THR A 31 -6.53 12.78 -8.06
CA THR A 31 -5.59 13.90 -7.95
C THR A 31 -6.29 15.27 -8.04
N TYR A 32 -7.24 15.43 -8.96
CA TYR A 32 -7.87 16.73 -9.24
C TYR A 32 -8.89 17.20 -8.20
N THR A 33 -9.29 16.33 -7.27
CA THR A 33 -10.09 16.71 -6.11
C THR A 33 -9.32 16.62 -4.80
N SER A 34 -8.05 16.22 -4.85
CA SER A 34 -7.20 16.03 -3.66
C SER A 34 -7.72 14.95 -2.70
N ASP A 35 -8.45 13.96 -3.23
CA ASP A 35 -9.07 12.90 -2.44
C ASP A 35 -8.32 11.57 -2.59
N VAL A 36 -8.34 10.78 -1.54
CA VAL A 36 -8.43 9.33 -1.66
C VAL A 36 -9.90 8.95 -1.66
N LYS A 37 -10.32 8.10 -2.58
CA LYS A 37 -11.70 7.61 -2.72
C LYS A 37 -11.81 6.12 -2.51
N VAL A 38 -13.03 5.68 -2.21
CA VAL A 38 -13.41 4.27 -2.21
C VAL A 38 -14.61 4.04 -3.10
N ARG A 39 -14.55 2.98 -3.90
CA ARG A 39 -15.69 2.42 -4.61
C ARG A 39 -16.29 1.29 -3.77
N GLU A 40 -17.59 1.38 -3.57
CA GLU A 40 -18.42 0.34 -2.97
C GLU A 40 -19.28 -0.32 -4.06
N ASP A 41 -19.71 -1.57 -3.87
CA ASP A 41 -20.58 -2.24 -4.84
C ASP A 41 -21.84 -1.42 -5.14
N GLY A 42 -22.10 -1.20 -6.43
CA GLY A 42 -23.26 -0.43 -6.90
C GLY A 42 -23.20 1.07 -6.64
N LYS A 43 -22.08 1.62 -6.15
CA LYS A 43 -21.88 3.06 -5.94
C LYS A 43 -20.65 3.56 -6.69
N GLY A 44 -20.71 4.81 -7.18
CA GLY A 44 -19.54 5.52 -7.66
C GLY A 44 -18.52 5.80 -6.55
N GLY A 45 -17.37 6.38 -6.91
CA GLY A 45 -16.32 6.71 -5.94
C GLY A 45 -16.80 7.72 -4.89
N SER A 46 -16.84 7.31 -3.63
CA SER A 46 -17.10 8.20 -2.49
C SER A 46 -15.78 8.65 -1.86
N VAL A 47 -15.76 9.81 -1.22
CA VAL A 47 -14.54 10.30 -0.55
C VAL A 47 -14.20 9.36 0.61
N TYR A 48 -13.04 8.73 0.51
CA TYR A 48 -12.44 8.03 1.63
C TYR A 48 -11.83 9.06 2.56
N ARG A 49 -10.89 9.89 2.08
CA ARG A 49 -10.32 11.01 2.83
C ARG A 49 -9.89 12.14 1.91
N TYR A 50 -10.08 13.38 2.37
CA TYR A 50 -9.50 14.57 1.76
C TYR A 50 -8.08 14.77 2.30
N CYS A 51 -7.10 14.96 1.41
CA CYS A 51 -5.69 15.05 1.77
C CYS A 51 -5.05 16.41 1.42
N GLY A 52 -5.74 17.25 0.65
CA GLY A 52 -5.11 18.40 0.00
C GLY A 52 -4.07 17.96 -1.04
N GLY A 53 -3.39 18.93 -1.66
CA GLY A 53 -2.37 18.68 -2.66
C GLY A 53 -2.86 17.86 -3.85
N GLY A 54 -1.96 17.07 -4.44
CA GLY A 54 -2.25 16.14 -5.53
C GLY A 54 -1.83 14.73 -5.13
N THR A 55 -2.79 13.93 -4.69
CA THR A 55 -2.61 12.50 -4.45
C THR A 55 -2.39 11.79 -5.79
N ASN A 56 -1.23 11.16 -5.99
CA ASN A 56 -0.83 10.57 -7.28
C ASN A 56 -1.05 9.07 -7.37
N ALA A 57 -0.77 8.31 -6.32
CA ALA A 57 -1.03 6.89 -6.23
C ALA A 57 -1.28 6.47 -4.78
N CYS A 58 -1.91 5.31 -4.59
CA CYS A 58 -2.01 4.70 -3.27
C CYS A 58 -1.79 3.19 -3.31
N ILE A 59 -1.42 2.64 -2.16
CA ILE A 59 -1.30 1.19 -1.93
C ILE A 59 -1.72 0.87 -0.49
N VAL A 60 -2.35 -0.28 -0.27
CA VAL A 60 -2.73 -0.77 1.05
C VAL A 60 -1.56 -1.54 1.67
N GLY A 61 -1.15 -1.16 2.86
CA GLY A 61 -0.13 -1.87 3.64
C GLY A 61 -0.65 -3.15 4.26
N GLY A 62 0.26 -4.05 4.65
CA GLY A 62 -0.10 -5.27 5.39
C GLY A 62 -0.69 -5.01 6.78
N ASP A 63 -0.60 -3.77 7.27
CA ASP A 63 -1.23 -3.27 8.49
C ASP A 63 -2.66 -2.73 8.27
N GLY A 64 -3.13 -2.70 7.02
CA GLY A 64 -4.46 -2.22 6.65
C GLY A 64 -4.57 -0.71 6.44
N ASP A 65 -3.45 0.02 6.54
CA ASP A 65 -3.41 1.46 6.29
C ASP A 65 -3.19 1.75 4.80
N VAL A 66 -3.62 2.93 4.35
CA VAL A 66 -3.41 3.37 2.96
C VAL A 66 -2.21 4.30 2.89
N TYR A 67 -1.23 3.95 2.08
CA TYR A 67 -0.05 4.77 1.81
C TYR A 67 -0.26 5.53 0.50
N VAL A 68 0.13 6.80 0.46
CA VAL A 68 -0.17 7.71 -0.65
C VAL A 68 1.07 8.49 -1.04
N THR A 69 1.35 8.56 -2.35
CA THR A 69 2.27 9.55 -2.91
C THR A 69 1.54 10.88 -3.07
N GLN A 70 2.09 11.93 -2.46
CA GLN A 70 1.52 13.27 -2.43
C GLN A 70 2.47 14.23 -3.14
N ASN A 71 2.04 14.78 -4.26
CA ASN A 71 2.86 15.66 -5.12
C ASN A 71 2.88 17.14 -4.71
N GLY A 72 2.17 17.49 -3.63
CA GLY A 72 2.10 18.86 -3.10
C GLY A 72 1.03 19.75 -3.73
N GLY A 73 0.45 19.35 -4.86
CA GLY A 73 -0.73 20.00 -5.47
C GLY A 73 -0.47 20.73 -6.77
N THR A 74 0.57 20.36 -7.52
CA THR A 74 0.86 20.93 -8.85
C THR A 74 0.97 19.82 -9.89
N VAL A 75 0.08 19.85 -10.89
CA VAL A 75 0.13 18.94 -12.03
C VAL A 75 -0.08 19.75 -13.31
N GLY A 76 1.02 20.19 -13.92
CA GLY A 76 0.98 21.11 -15.06
C GLY A 76 0.23 22.40 -14.71
N ALA A 77 -0.80 22.73 -15.50
CA ALA A 77 -1.62 23.91 -15.25
C ALA A 77 -2.59 23.75 -14.07
N TRP A 78 -2.86 22.52 -13.62
CA TRP A 78 -3.75 22.29 -12.48
C TRP A 78 -3.03 22.57 -11.17
N LYS A 79 -3.74 23.24 -10.25
CA LYS A 79 -3.28 23.55 -8.90
C LYS A 79 -4.36 23.15 -7.90
N ALA A 80 -3.99 22.38 -6.88
CA ALA A 80 -4.86 22.07 -5.76
C ALA A 80 -5.27 23.35 -5.02
N ARG A 81 -6.50 23.39 -4.51
CA ARG A 81 -6.99 24.49 -3.66
C ARG A 81 -6.10 24.68 -2.44
N ASP A 82 -5.78 23.57 -1.78
CA ASP A 82 -4.96 23.53 -0.59
C ASP A 82 -3.62 22.88 -0.97
N GLN A 83 -2.56 23.67 -1.12
CA GLN A 83 -1.21 23.15 -1.35
C GLN A 83 -0.65 22.52 -0.07
N VAL A 84 0.10 21.43 -0.20
CA VAL A 84 0.70 20.71 0.94
C VAL A 84 2.16 20.38 0.64
N THR A 85 2.90 19.92 1.65
CA THR A 85 4.28 19.46 1.45
C THR A 85 4.28 18.14 0.66
N PRO A 86 5.06 18.03 -0.44
CA PRO A 86 5.27 16.77 -1.13
C PRO A 86 5.76 15.69 -0.16
N SER A 87 5.16 14.52 -0.22
CA SER A 87 5.35 13.52 0.83
C SER A 87 4.93 12.11 0.44
N ILE A 88 5.34 11.15 1.26
CA ILE A 88 4.60 9.93 1.49
C ILE A 88 3.68 10.15 2.68
N GLN A 89 2.39 9.92 2.49
CA GLN A 89 1.36 10.01 3.54
C GLN A 89 0.84 8.63 3.90
N ARG A 90 0.37 8.48 5.14
CA ARG A 90 -0.27 7.27 5.67
C ARG A 90 -1.62 7.61 6.26
N ILE A 91 -2.66 6.95 5.77
CA ILE A 91 -4.05 7.12 6.18
C ILE A 91 -4.48 5.88 6.97
N ARG A 92 -4.82 6.08 8.23
CA ARG A 92 -5.36 5.04 9.12
C ARG A 92 -6.85 4.78 8.87
N PRO A 93 -7.40 3.62 9.25
CA PRO A 93 -8.84 3.32 9.16
C PRO A 93 -9.73 4.32 9.91
N ASP A 94 -9.24 4.88 11.02
CA ASP A 94 -9.93 5.96 11.75
C ASP A 94 -9.97 7.27 10.96
N GLY A 95 -9.11 7.41 9.96
CA GLY A 95 -9.02 8.55 9.07
C GLY A 95 -7.88 9.51 9.27
N THR A 96 -7.04 9.26 10.25
CA THR A 96 -5.89 10.09 10.53
C THR A 96 -4.92 10.03 9.35
N VAL A 97 -4.54 11.20 8.83
CA VAL A 97 -3.52 11.34 7.78
C VAL A 97 -2.24 11.82 8.44
N ASN A 98 -1.16 11.04 8.31
CA ASN A 98 0.16 11.38 8.84
C ASN A 98 1.18 11.48 7.71
N TYR A 99 2.15 12.37 7.87
CA TYR A 99 3.36 12.35 7.04
C TYR A 99 4.25 11.19 7.49
N VAL A 100 4.71 10.39 6.52
CA VAL A 100 5.69 9.33 6.75
C VAL A 100 7.08 9.81 6.35
N ALA A 101 7.19 10.48 5.20
CA ALA A 101 8.43 11.07 4.74
C ALA A 101 8.15 12.33 3.92
N THR A 102 8.94 13.37 4.14
CA THR A 102 9.03 14.58 3.29
C THR A 102 10.43 14.76 2.71
N GLU A 103 11.39 13.97 3.18
CA GLU A 103 12.78 13.93 2.73
C GLU A 103 13.36 12.53 2.97
N ILE A 104 14.37 12.15 2.18
CA ILE A 104 15.16 10.93 2.35
C ILE A 104 16.63 11.27 2.15
N GLU A 105 17.50 10.93 3.10
CA GLU A 105 18.95 11.22 3.05
C GLU A 105 19.27 12.71 2.73
N GLY A 106 18.47 13.64 3.26
CA GLY A 106 18.63 15.08 3.03
C GLY A 106 18.12 15.57 1.67
N VAL A 107 17.56 14.68 0.84
CA VAL A 107 16.88 15.03 -0.41
C VAL A 107 15.40 15.23 -0.12
N ALA A 108 14.94 16.48 -0.18
CA ALA A 108 13.52 16.80 -0.08
C ALA A 108 12.73 16.16 -1.23
N LEU A 109 11.53 15.67 -0.94
CA LEU A 109 10.61 15.18 -1.94
C LEU A 109 10.01 16.36 -2.71
N ASN A 110 9.80 16.18 -4.02
CA ASN A 110 9.32 17.20 -4.93
C ASN A 110 7.94 16.82 -5.51
N ALA A 111 7.83 15.71 -6.21
CA ALA A 111 6.56 15.19 -6.73
C ALA A 111 6.54 13.65 -6.74
N PRO A 112 6.40 13.01 -5.56
CA PRO A 112 6.17 11.58 -5.46
C PRO A 112 5.06 11.11 -6.41
N ASN A 113 5.31 10.03 -7.15
CA ASN A 113 4.44 9.59 -8.24
C ASN A 113 3.80 8.23 -7.94
N ASP A 114 4.57 7.14 -7.99
CA ASP A 114 4.06 5.78 -7.72
C ASP A 114 4.81 5.11 -6.57
N LEU A 115 4.20 4.08 -5.98
CA LEU A 115 4.72 3.36 -4.82
C LEU A 115 4.33 1.87 -4.81
N ALA A 116 5.20 1.05 -4.23
CA ALA A 116 4.97 -0.39 -4.06
C ALA A 116 5.70 -0.92 -2.83
N PHE A 117 5.08 -1.85 -2.11
CA PHE A 117 5.79 -2.60 -1.06
C PHE A 117 6.66 -3.70 -1.66
N GLY A 118 7.90 -3.80 -1.19
CA GLY A 118 8.80 -4.90 -1.52
C GLY A 118 8.70 -6.07 -0.54
N PRO A 119 9.35 -7.21 -0.84
CA PRO A 119 9.28 -8.42 -0.04
C PRO A 119 9.92 -8.30 1.35
N ASN A 120 10.78 -7.30 1.57
CA ASN A 120 11.38 -6.98 2.87
C ASN A 120 10.49 -6.07 3.74
N GLY A 121 9.31 -5.69 3.25
CA GLY A 121 8.41 -4.75 3.93
C GLY A 121 8.75 -3.28 3.71
N SER A 122 9.82 -2.95 3.00
CA SER A 122 10.12 -1.57 2.61
C SER A 122 9.10 -1.06 1.60
N LEU A 123 8.82 0.24 1.65
CA LEU A 123 8.06 0.94 0.63
C LEU A 123 9.03 1.55 -0.39
N TYR A 124 8.90 1.13 -1.65
CA TYR A 124 9.63 1.70 -2.78
C TYR A 124 8.73 2.73 -3.43
N PHE A 125 9.27 3.88 -3.78
CA PHE A 125 8.49 4.91 -4.47
C PHE A 125 9.33 5.74 -5.42
N THR A 126 8.68 6.33 -6.40
CA THR A 126 9.29 7.25 -7.34
C THR A 126 8.99 8.69 -7.01
N ASP A 127 9.93 9.56 -7.32
CA ASP A 127 9.72 11.01 -7.40
C ASP A 127 10.12 11.45 -8.80
N SER A 128 9.14 11.96 -9.55
CA SER A 128 9.37 12.38 -10.94
C SER A 128 9.88 13.82 -11.05
N GLY A 129 9.88 14.57 -9.95
CA GLY A 129 10.04 16.02 -9.98
C GLY A 129 8.87 16.73 -10.65
N GLU A 130 8.99 18.04 -10.82
CA GLU A 130 7.90 18.88 -11.33
C GLU A 130 7.36 18.36 -12.66
N TRP A 131 6.02 18.41 -12.81
CA TRP A 131 5.38 18.08 -14.07
C TRP A 131 5.54 19.21 -15.10
N ASP A 132 6.61 19.10 -15.88
CA ASP A 132 6.93 19.88 -17.08
C ASP A 132 7.47 18.93 -18.18
N GLN A 133 6.56 18.52 -19.09
CA GLN A 133 6.91 17.60 -20.18
C GLN A 133 7.97 18.13 -21.15
N VAL A 134 8.19 19.44 -21.17
CA VAL A 134 9.10 20.11 -22.10
C VAL A 134 10.47 20.26 -21.46
N ASN A 135 10.54 20.94 -20.31
CA ASN A 135 11.83 21.31 -19.72
C ASN A 135 12.39 20.24 -18.78
N LYS A 136 11.53 19.46 -18.11
CA LYS A 136 11.89 18.44 -17.12
C LYS A 136 13.01 18.92 -16.19
N PRO A 137 12.74 19.94 -15.35
CA PRO A 137 13.78 20.68 -14.65
C PRO A 137 14.51 19.86 -13.59
N ASP A 138 13.89 18.77 -13.12
CA ASP A 138 14.34 18.01 -11.97
C ASP A 138 14.81 16.60 -12.35
N PRO A 139 15.87 16.09 -11.69
CA PRO A 139 16.21 14.67 -11.80
C PRO A 139 15.09 13.82 -11.19
N SER A 140 14.93 12.61 -11.71
CA SER A 140 13.95 11.67 -11.20
C SER A 140 14.62 10.67 -10.26
N ARG A 141 13.92 10.25 -9.21
CA ARG A 141 14.51 9.41 -8.16
C ARG A 141 13.64 8.21 -7.85
N ILE A 142 14.31 7.13 -7.48
CA ILE A 142 13.71 5.96 -6.85
C ILE A 142 14.24 5.91 -5.42
N PHE A 143 13.33 5.81 -4.47
CA PHE A 143 13.64 5.72 -3.05
C PHE A 143 13.21 4.37 -2.49
N GLU A 144 13.89 3.94 -1.43
CA GLU A 144 13.42 2.89 -0.53
C GLU A 144 13.23 3.49 0.85
N LEU A 145 12.04 3.33 1.41
CA LEU A 145 11.69 3.70 2.78
C LEU A 145 11.53 2.41 3.60
N PHE A 146 12.36 2.24 4.61
CA PHE A 146 12.35 1.09 5.50
C PHE A 146 11.22 1.17 6.54
N PRO A 147 10.76 0.03 7.09
CA PRO A 147 9.72 0.01 8.11
C PRO A 147 10.04 0.79 9.40
N ASP A 148 11.32 1.05 9.68
CA ASP A 148 11.76 1.85 10.84
C ASP A 148 11.68 3.36 10.61
N GLY A 149 11.25 3.79 9.42
CA GLY A 149 11.11 5.19 9.03
C GLY A 149 12.37 5.81 8.42
N THR A 150 13.51 5.09 8.41
CA THR A 150 14.68 5.51 7.64
C THR A 150 14.50 5.20 6.16
N GLY A 151 15.28 5.81 5.28
CA GLY A 151 15.25 5.46 3.86
C GLY A 151 16.54 5.80 3.15
N ARG A 152 16.62 5.44 1.87
CA ARG A 152 17.75 5.73 1.00
C ARG A 152 17.32 6.11 -0.41
N VAL A 153 18.16 6.89 -1.09
CA VAL A 153 18.08 7.06 -2.54
C VAL A 153 18.62 5.80 -3.20
N LEU A 154 17.76 5.03 -3.86
CA LEU A 154 18.19 3.84 -4.60
C LEU A 154 18.84 4.20 -5.92
N GLN A 155 18.27 5.19 -6.61
CA GLN A 155 18.71 5.60 -7.92
C GLN A 155 18.30 7.05 -8.15
N GLU A 156 19.25 7.84 -8.65
CA GLU A 156 18.96 9.10 -9.34
C GLU A 156 19.09 8.87 -10.84
N LEU A 157 18.16 9.45 -11.59
CA LEU A 157 18.02 9.32 -13.04
C LEU A 157 18.04 10.72 -13.65
N GLU A 158 18.50 10.79 -14.90
CA GLU A 158 18.22 11.95 -15.75
C GLU A 158 16.71 12.25 -15.77
N PRO A 159 16.29 13.51 -15.97
CA PRO A 159 14.88 13.90 -15.88
C PRO A 159 13.94 13.03 -16.74
N VAL A 160 13.12 12.20 -16.07
CA VAL A 160 12.18 11.26 -16.70
C VAL A 160 10.93 11.00 -15.86
N TYR A 161 9.76 11.15 -16.45
CA TYR A 161 8.50 10.83 -15.75
C TYR A 161 8.35 9.33 -15.51
N THR A 162 8.55 8.92 -14.26
CA THR A 162 8.41 7.55 -13.80
C THR A 162 6.98 7.31 -13.34
N ARG A 163 6.17 6.70 -14.24
CA ARG A 163 4.71 6.56 -14.05
C ARG A 163 4.26 5.26 -13.38
N ARG A 164 5.14 4.26 -13.26
CA ARG A 164 4.74 2.99 -12.67
C ARG A 164 5.90 2.20 -12.05
N LEU A 165 5.79 1.86 -10.78
CA LEU A 165 6.50 0.74 -10.15
C LEU A 165 5.62 -0.51 -10.23
N GLY A 166 5.36 -0.99 -11.45
CA GLY A 166 4.56 -2.18 -11.68
C GLY A 166 5.40 -3.46 -11.57
N GLY A 167 5.27 -4.20 -10.46
CA GLY A 167 5.78 -5.57 -10.36
C GLY A 167 6.43 -5.97 -9.04
N VAL A 168 5.71 -5.93 -7.92
CA VAL A 168 5.97 -6.85 -6.81
C VAL A 168 4.70 -7.61 -6.55
N VAL A 169 4.72 -8.89 -6.89
CA VAL A 169 3.66 -9.84 -6.57
C VAL A 169 3.53 -9.84 -5.06
N HIS A 170 2.38 -9.40 -4.52
CA HIS A 170 1.97 -9.82 -3.19
C HIS A 170 1.91 -11.35 -3.24
N ALA A 171 2.95 -12.01 -2.73
CA ALA A 171 2.92 -13.43 -2.51
C ALA A 171 1.84 -13.67 -1.46
N GLY A 172 0.68 -14.14 -1.93
CA GLY A 172 -0.38 -14.85 -1.22
C GLY A 172 -0.68 -14.42 0.21
N GLY A 173 -1.93 -13.98 0.45
CA GLY A 173 -2.49 -13.99 1.80
C GLY A 173 -2.32 -15.33 2.50
N PRO A 174 -2.45 -15.40 3.84
CA PRO A 174 -2.45 -16.68 4.53
C PRO A 174 -3.65 -17.49 4.03
N ALA A 175 -3.40 -18.45 3.15
CA ALA A 175 -4.33 -19.52 2.86
C ALA A 175 -4.70 -20.16 4.21
N ALA A 176 -5.99 -20.13 4.51
CA ALA A 176 -6.56 -20.76 5.69
C ALA A 176 -6.00 -22.17 5.83
N ALA A 177 -5.40 -22.46 6.99
CA ALA A 177 -5.03 -23.81 7.36
C ALA A 177 -6.26 -24.72 7.18
N PRO A 178 -6.15 -25.89 6.54
CA PRO A 178 -7.29 -26.77 6.38
C PRO A 178 -7.80 -27.18 7.77
N ARG A 179 -9.05 -26.79 8.07
CA ARG A 179 -9.77 -27.24 9.26
C ARG A 179 -9.82 -28.76 9.21
N ARG A 180 -9.04 -29.43 10.06
CA ARG A 180 -9.20 -30.86 10.32
C ARG A 180 -10.40 -31.05 11.25
N HIS A 181 -11.59 -31.22 10.67
CA HIS A 181 -12.67 -31.95 11.32
C HIS A 181 -13.07 -33.09 10.40
N ASP A 182 -12.57 -34.28 10.72
CA ASP A 182 -13.38 -35.48 10.88
C ASP A 182 -12.49 -36.63 11.37
N ARG A 183 -12.69 -37.02 12.64
CA ARG A 183 -12.27 -38.31 13.15
C ARG A 183 -13.53 -39.06 13.56
N ALA A 184 -14.02 -39.89 12.64
CA ALA A 184 -14.90 -41.01 12.97
C ALA A 184 -14.09 -42.31 12.87
N HIS A 185 -14.09 -43.02 14.01
CA HIS A 185 -13.76 -44.42 14.31
C HIS A 185 -13.08 -45.33 13.27
N LEU A 186 -12.05 -46.07 13.72
CA LEU A 186 -12.12 -47.54 13.89
C LEU A 186 -10.86 -48.11 14.60
N HIS A 187 -11.08 -49.24 15.26
CA HIS A 187 -10.28 -49.96 16.26
C HIS A 187 -8.86 -50.42 15.90
N ALA A 188 -7.97 -50.46 16.90
CA ALA A 188 -7.02 -51.56 17.14
C ALA A 188 -6.40 -51.51 18.57
N PRO A 189 -5.80 -52.60 19.10
CA PRO A 189 -5.99 -53.02 20.49
C PRO A 189 -4.90 -52.61 21.50
N ARG A 190 -5.28 -52.70 22.78
CA ARG A 190 -4.48 -52.49 24.00
C ARG A 190 -3.21 -53.36 24.05
N ARG A 191 -2.11 -52.79 24.55
CA ARG A 191 -1.00 -53.52 25.19
C ARG A 191 -0.58 -52.84 26.50
N PRO A 192 -0.05 -53.60 27.49
CA PRO A 192 -0.11 -53.24 28.90
C PRO A 192 1.12 -52.47 29.40
N HIS A 193 0.90 -51.70 30.48
CA HIS A 193 1.93 -51.06 31.30
C HIS A 193 2.88 -52.06 31.97
N PRO A 194 4.11 -51.61 32.27
CA PRO A 194 4.64 -51.87 33.60
C PRO A 194 5.18 -50.59 34.25
N ARG A 195 4.76 -50.31 35.49
CA ARG A 195 5.47 -49.39 36.39
C ARG A 195 5.51 -49.96 37.80
N ARG A 196 6.71 -49.77 38.38
CA ARG A 196 7.09 -49.70 39.80
C ARG A 196 7.43 -51.00 40.52
N LEU A 197 8.73 -51.21 40.66
CA LEU A 197 9.35 -51.69 41.89
C LEU A 197 9.34 -50.55 42.93
N GLN A 198 8.73 -50.80 44.09
CA GLN A 198 8.87 -50.00 45.30
C GLN A 198 10.07 -50.54 46.09
N ALA A 199 10.98 -49.66 46.49
CA ALA A 199 11.97 -49.92 47.53
C ALA A 199 11.34 -49.56 48.89
N GLY A 200 11.14 -50.56 49.76
CA GLY A 200 10.80 -50.37 51.15
C GLY A 200 12.07 -50.35 52.00
N ARG A 201 12.30 -49.26 52.74
CA ARG A 201 13.19 -49.20 53.90
C ARG A 201 12.33 -49.42 55.15
N GLY A 202 12.80 -50.28 56.06
CA GLY A 202 12.06 -50.75 57.21
C GLY A 202 12.00 -49.80 58.40
N ARG A 203 11.18 -50.21 59.37
CA ARG A 203 11.53 -50.57 60.76
C ARG A 203 10.38 -51.42 61.31
#